data_AF-A0A8T3TQI5-F1
#
_entry.id   AF-A0A8T3TQI5-F1
#
_cell.length_a   1.000
_cell.length_b   1.000
_cell.length_c   1.000
_cell.angle_alpha   90.00
_cell.angle_beta   90.00
_cell.angle_gamma   90.00
#
_symmetry.space_group_name_H-M   'P 1'
#
loop_
_entity.id
_entity.type
_entity.pdbx_description
1 polymer ?
#
loop_
_entity_poly.entity_id
_entity_poly.type
_entity_poly.pdbx_seq_one_letter_code
_entity_poly.pdbx_strand_id
1 'polypeptide(L)'
;GLLAVGPEAPRPPRGSTGLYHLAWEVPSIHDLAASAHVLSELGALTGASDHGATKSLYGRDPDRNEFEIMWMVPREQWGEYENRGIIAPLDIEKEVARFG
;
A
#
# COMPACT_ATOMS: atom_id res chain seq x y z
N GLY A 1 -6.61 -12.23 -5.34
CA GLY A 1 -5.24 -12.74 -5.20
C GLY A 1 -4.46 -12.37 -6.44
N LEU A 2 -3.18 -12.04 -6.27
CA LEU A 2 -2.26 -11.85 -7.39
C LEU A 2 -1.82 -13.24 -7.88
N LEU A 3 -1.92 -13.49 -9.18
CA LEU A 3 -1.61 -14.77 -9.82
C LEU A 3 -0.48 -14.53 -10.82
N ALA A 4 0.58 -15.35 -10.73
CA ALA A 4 1.65 -15.28 -11.70
C ALA A 4 1.16 -15.76 -13.07
N VAL A 5 1.55 -15.07 -14.15
CA VAL A 5 1.16 -15.43 -15.52
C VAL A 5 1.92 -16.68 -16.01
N GLY A 6 3.08 -16.96 -15.40
CA GLY A 6 3.92 -18.12 -15.66
C GLY A 6 5.38 -17.73 -15.90
N PRO A 7 6.34 -18.65 -15.66
CA PRO A 7 7.77 -18.33 -15.70
C PRO A 7 8.29 -17.88 -17.07
N GLU A 8 7.60 -18.26 -18.15
CA GLU A 8 7.96 -17.94 -19.54
C GLU A 8 7.23 -16.71 -20.10
N ALA A 9 6.38 -16.05 -19.31
CA ALA A 9 5.65 -14.87 -19.77
C ALA A 9 6.62 -13.70 -20.03
N PRO A 10 6.61 -13.09 -21.24
CA PRO A 10 7.50 -11.98 -21.54
C PRO A 10 7.12 -10.74 -20.73
N ARG A 11 8.12 -10.04 -20.20
CA ARG A 11 7.89 -8.74 -19.55
C ARG A 11 7.60 -7.65 -20.58
N PRO A 12 6.82 -6.62 -20.23
CA PRO A 12 6.71 -5.41 -21.03
C PRO A 12 8.10 -4.82 -21.34
N PRO A 13 8.37 -4.38 -22.58
CA PRO A 13 9.62 -3.71 -22.92
C PRO A 13 9.88 -2.50 -22.00
N ARG A 14 11.15 -2.22 -21.67
CA ARG A 14 11.48 -1.02 -20.90
C ARG A 14 11.00 0.23 -21.64
N GLY A 15 10.27 1.10 -20.93
CA GLY A 15 9.74 2.35 -21.49
C GLY A 15 8.43 2.22 -22.26
N SER A 16 7.83 1.03 -22.35
CA SER A 16 6.46 0.90 -22.87
C SER A 16 5.43 1.41 -21.85
N THR A 17 4.28 1.90 -22.33
CA THR A 17 3.11 2.13 -21.48
C THR A 17 2.68 0.82 -20.81
N GLY A 18 2.33 0.90 -19.53
CA GLY A 18 1.84 -0.23 -18.74
C GLY A 18 1.15 0.25 -17.48
N LEU A 19 0.67 -0.70 -16.66
CA LEU A 19 0.14 -0.39 -15.34
C LEU A 19 1.26 0.19 -14.46
N TYR A 20 1.05 1.38 -13.90
CA TYR A 20 2.01 1.99 -12.98
C TYR A 20 1.90 1.39 -11.57
N HIS A 21 0.72 1.46 -10.96
CA HIS A 21 0.36 0.71 -9.74
C HIS A 21 -1.16 0.54 -9.66
N LEU A 22 -1.60 -0.33 -8.75
CA LEU A 22 -2.98 -0.44 -8.29
C LEU A 22 -2.99 -0.40 -6.76
N ALA A 23 -4.10 0.04 -6.17
CA ALA A 23 -4.29 0.05 -4.72
C ALA A 23 -5.59 -0.65 -4.33
N TRP A 24 -5.56 -1.43 -3.25
CA TRP A 24 -6.76 -1.88 -2.57
C TRP A 24 -6.94 -1.12 -1.26
N GLU A 25 -8.12 -0.56 -1.06
CA GLU A 25 -8.52 0.00 0.24
C GLU A 25 -8.94 -1.13 1.18
N VAL A 26 -8.41 -1.11 2.41
CA VAL A 26 -8.86 -1.97 3.51
C VAL A 26 -9.77 -1.20 4.48
N PRO A 27 -10.69 -1.89 5.18
CA PRO A 27 -11.73 -1.21 5.95
C PRO A 27 -11.23 -0.44 7.18
N SER A 28 -10.12 -0.85 7.78
CA SER A 28 -9.62 -0.27 9.03
C SER A 28 -8.10 -0.22 9.12
N ILE A 29 -7.59 0.59 10.06
CA ILE A 29 -6.16 0.63 10.39
C ILE A 29 -5.65 -0.72 10.89
N HIS A 30 -6.50 -1.51 11.56
CA HIS A 30 -6.16 -2.88 12.01
C HIS A 30 -5.96 -3.83 10.84
N ASP A 31 -6.78 -3.71 9.78
CA ASP A 31 -6.63 -4.51 8.56
C ASP A 31 -5.33 -4.13 7.81
N LEU A 32 -4.95 -2.84 7.86
CA LEU A 32 -3.68 -2.39 7.31
C LEU A 32 -2.51 -2.97 8.12
N ALA A 33 -2.59 -2.95 9.44
CA ALA A 33 -1.58 -3.55 10.32
C ALA A 33 -1.43 -5.06 10.10
N ALA A 34 -2.55 -5.79 9.98
CA ALA A 34 -2.54 -7.21 9.65
C ALA A 34 -1.89 -7.46 8.27
N SER A 35 -2.18 -6.62 7.28
CA SER A 35 -1.58 -6.70 5.95
C SER A 35 -0.07 -6.45 5.99
N ALA A 36 0.41 -5.48 6.79
CA ALA A 36 1.84 -5.23 6.95
C ALA A 36 2.57 -6.45 7.52
N HIS A 37 1.98 -7.11 8.51
CA HIS A 37 2.54 -8.34 9.09
C HIS A 37 2.64 -9.45 8.04
N VAL A 38 1.55 -9.75 7.33
CA VAL A 38 1.52 -10.79 6.29
C VAL A 38 2.53 -10.50 5.18
N LEU A 39 2.59 -9.27 4.67
CA LEU A 39 3.54 -8.89 3.62
C LEU A 39 5.00 -8.98 4.09
N SER A 40 5.26 -8.66 5.35
CA SER A 40 6.60 -8.78 5.95
C SER A 40 7.03 -10.25 6.05
N GLU A 41 6.16 -11.12 6.56
CA GLU A 41 6.42 -12.57 6.67
C GLU A 41 6.68 -13.23 5.30
N LEU A 42 6.00 -12.76 4.26
CA LEU A 42 6.18 -13.23 2.89
C LEU A 42 7.40 -12.60 2.18
N GLY A 43 8.09 -11.63 2.81
CA GLY A 43 9.16 -10.87 2.17
C GLY A 43 8.69 -10.02 0.98
N ALA A 44 7.39 -9.72 0.92
CA ALA A 44 6.75 -9.00 -0.17
C ALA A 44 6.63 -7.50 0.13
N LEU A 45 6.75 -7.07 1.39
CA LEU A 45 6.67 -5.65 1.79
C LEU A 45 7.91 -4.89 1.28
N THR A 46 7.70 -3.90 0.42
CA THR A 46 8.77 -3.09 -0.19
C THR A 46 8.81 -1.65 0.31
N GLY A 47 7.74 -1.17 0.94
CA GLY A 47 7.70 0.18 1.51
C GLY A 47 6.41 0.47 2.26
N ALA A 48 6.41 1.60 2.97
CA ALA A 48 5.23 2.13 3.64
C ALA A 48 5.32 3.66 3.75
N SER A 49 4.20 4.34 3.59
CA SER A 49 4.13 5.81 3.64
C SER A 49 2.83 6.30 4.28
N ASP A 50 2.96 7.46 4.93
CA ASP A 50 1.86 8.27 5.39
C ASP A 50 1.66 9.44 4.42
N HIS A 51 0.46 9.53 3.83
CA HIS A 51 0.05 10.60 2.93
C HIS A 51 -0.92 11.61 3.57
N GLY A 52 -1.03 11.59 4.89
CA GLY A 52 -1.98 12.37 5.67
C GLY A 52 -3.33 11.65 5.73
N ALA A 53 -4.13 11.83 4.68
CA ALA A 53 -5.47 11.25 4.58
C ALA A 53 -5.46 9.72 4.32
N THR A 54 -4.37 9.19 3.75
CA THR A 54 -4.23 7.75 3.47
C THR A 54 -2.94 7.22 4.09
N LYS A 55 -3.02 5.98 4.58
CA LYS A 55 -1.87 5.19 5.05
C LYS A 55 -1.66 4.05 4.09
N SER A 56 -0.43 3.87 3.63
CA SER A 56 -0.15 3.01 2.48
C SER A 56 0.99 2.04 2.76
N LEU A 57 0.82 0.81 2.31
CA LEU A 57 1.83 -0.24 2.25
C LEU A 57 2.06 -0.60 0.80
N TYR A 58 3.31 -0.77 0.41
CA TYR A 58 3.69 -1.20 -0.93
C TYR A 58 4.29 -2.58 -0.88
N GLY A 59 3.90 -3.42 -1.83
CA GLY A 59 4.47 -4.74 -1.99
C GLY A 59 4.63 -5.16 -3.44
N ARG A 60 5.29 -6.29 -3.64
CA ARG A 60 5.47 -6.91 -4.96
C ARG A 60 4.98 -8.33 -4.98
N ASP A 61 4.27 -8.67 -6.05
CA ASP A 61 3.89 -10.05 -6.32
C ASP A 61 5.09 -10.86 -6.89
N PRO A 62 4.95 -12.18 -7.09
CA PRO A 62 6.03 -13.00 -7.66
C PRO A 62 6.52 -12.56 -9.04
N ASP A 63 5.67 -11.92 -9.85
CA ASP A 63 6.02 -11.38 -11.17
C ASP A 63 6.68 -9.98 -11.09
N ARG A 64 6.74 -9.44 -9.86
CA ARG A 64 7.26 -8.12 -9.47
C ARG A 64 6.36 -6.96 -9.87
N ASN A 65 5.07 -7.21 -10.06
CA ASN A 65 4.09 -6.15 -10.15
C ASN A 65 4.00 -5.47 -8.79
N GLU A 66 4.18 -4.15 -8.78
CA GLU A 66 4.03 -3.36 -7.58
C GLU A 66 2.55 -3.09 -7.32
N PHE A 67 2.14 -3.28 -6.08
CA PHE A 67 0.79 -3.02 -5.62
C PHE A 67 0.81 -2.26 -4.30
N GLU A 68 -0.30 -1.62 -4.01
CA GLU A 68 -0.53 -0.88 -2.78
C GLU A 68 -1.71 -1.50 -2.01
N ILE A 69 -1.57 -1.57 -0.69
CA ILE A 69 -2.68 -1.77 0.23
C ILE A 69 -2.75 -0.49 1.06
N MET A 70 -3.90 0.15 1.08
CA MET A 70 -4.07 1.45 1.73
C MET A 70 -5.29 1.46 2.64
N TRP A 71 -5.27 2.32 3.63
CA TRP A 71 -6.41 2.65 4.46
C TRP A 71 -6.67 4.16 4.40
N MET A 72 -7.93 4.53 4.18
CA MET A 72 -8.38 5.91 4.21
C MET A 72 -8.78 6.28 5.64
N VAL A 73 -8.16 7.33 6.18
CA VAL A 73 -8.58 7.93 7.45
C VAL A 73 -10.03 8.43 7.30
N PRO A 74 -10.93 8.28 8.31
CA PRO A 74 -12.26 8.87 8.26
C PRO A 74 -12.20 10.36 7.92
N ARG A 75 -13.04 10.81 6.98
CA ARG A 75 -12.92 12.14 6.37
C ARG A 75 -12.98 13.27 7.39
N GLU A 76 -13.78 13.11 8.44
CA GLU A 76 -13.93 14.09 9.52
C GLU A 76 -12.62 14.34 10.28
N GLN A 77 -11.63 13.45 10.12
CA GLN A 77 -10.34 13.52 10.79
C GLN A 77 -9.19 13.97 9.88
N TRP A 78 -9.47 14.35 8.62
CA TRP A 78 -8.43 14.77 7.67
C TRP A 78 -7.77 16.09 8.08
N GLY A 79 -8.52 17.04 8.64
CA GLY A 79 -7.98 18.32 9.08
C GLY A 79 -7.25 19.07 7.96
N GLU A 80 -5.96 19.39 8.16
CA GLU A 80 -5.16 20.08 7.14
C GLU A 80 -4.95 19.26 5.86
N TYR A 81 -5.07 17.93 5.94
CA TYR A 81 -4.85 17.03 4.80
C TYR A 81 -5.97 17.05 3.76
N GLU A 82 -7.11 17.70 4.05
CA GLU A 82 -8.19 17.90 3.07
C GLU A 82 -7.69 18.60 1.79
N ASN A 83 -6.71 19.51 1.93
CA ASN A 83 -6.17 20.27 0.80
C ASN A 83 -4.65 20.13 0.66
N ARG A 84 -4.05 19.14 1.33
CA ARG A 84 -2.59 18.98 1.38
C ARG A 84 -2.19 17.51 1.47
N GLY A 85 -1.59 17.01 0.40
CA GLY A 85 -0.87 15.74 0.41
C GLY A 85 0.53 15.89 1.01
N ILE A 86 0.95 14.91 1.81
CA ILE A 86 2.32 14.78 2.28
C ILE A 86 2.89 13.42 1.88
N ILE A 87 4.19 13.23 2.09
CA ILE A 87 4.81 11.91 2.08
C ILE A 87 5.72 11.87 3.29
N ALA A 88 5.37 11.04 4.27
CA ALA A 88 6.15 10.82 5.47
C ALA A 88 6.33 9.31 5.71
N PRO A 89 7.33 8.89 6.51
CA PRO A 89 7.42 7.52 6.96
C PRO A 89 6.16 7.12 7.74
N LEU A 90 5.61 5.93 7.45
CA LEU A 90 4.49 5.38 8.19
C LEU A 90 4.97 4.73 9.49
N ASP A 91 4.39 5.14 10.61
CA ASP A 91 4.50 4.45 11.90
C ASP A 91 3.17 3.74 12.18
N ILE A 92 3.09 2.46 11.83
CA ILE A 92 1.83 1.73 11.85
C ILE A 92 1.30 1.51 13.27
N GLU A 93 2.19 1.33 14.26
CA GLU A 93 1.80 1.13 15.66
C GLU A 93 1.18 2.40 16.23
N LYS A 94 1.78 3.56 15.91
CA LYS A 94 1.23 4.86 16.29
C LYS A 94 -0.13 5.12 15.66
N GLU A 95 -0.30 4.78 14.39
CA GLU A 95 -1.58 4.97 13.69
C GLU A 95 -2.66 4.03 14.23
N VAL A 96 -2.34 2.77 14.53
CA VAL A 96 -3.23 1.83 15.24
C VAL A 96 -3.62 2.37 16.62
N ALA A 97 -2.67 2.90 17.39
CA ALA A 97 -2.97 3.48 18.71
C ALA A 97 -3.91 4.70 18.63
N ARG A 98 -3.90 5.43 17.51
CA ARG A 98 -4.71 6.62 17.29
C ARG A 98 -6.12 6.30 16.77
N PHE A 99 -6.23 5.34 15.87
CA PHE A 99 -7.44 5.09 15.08
C PHE A 99 -8.08 3.72 15.31
N GLY A 100 -7.44 2.87 16.11
CA GLY A 100 -7.88 1.51 16.41
C GLY A 100 -8.89 1.41 17.55
#